data_AF-A0A922MFZ1-F1
#
_entry.id   AF-A0A922MFZ1-F1
#
_cell.length_a   1.000
_cell.length_b   1.000
_cell.length_c   1.000
_cell.angle_alpha   90.00
_cell.angle_beta   90.00
_cell.angle_gamma   90.00
#
_symmetry.space_group_name_H-M   'P 1'
#
loop_
_entity.id
_entity.type
_entity.pdbx_description
1 polymer ?
#
loop_
_entity_poly.entity_id
_entity_poly.type
_entity_poly.pdbx_seq_one_letter_code
_entity_poly.pdbx_strand_id
1 'polypeptide(L)'
;MALSYFNESEAPRDFRVSSTESDGHYKKCLLCYTVKKNFYCPDCVRAGNFVHSSMPYADRYAEKQGKLLRVKVNRKHVLDQCERLLANKLKRDTLVTEAKQSRDKLELLRLAIQQRRRNIEEKRRELTDLRNYNNELTIKLPRYQKRVTSLGKHAEVQRMELENKISMYTEQTDALAALRRSRIRQLTKYIFPVYITYDTSESIEDMEFIGEDTEEEPPHRPQLHIVAPWIHTDGDFSQVQAWRKFILITLRSYL
;
A
#
# COMPACT_ATOMS: atom_id res chain seq x y z
N MET A 1 115.03 -23.46 -101.61
CA MET A 1 114.63 -22.74 -102.85
C MET A 1 113.56 -23.62 -103.50
N ALA A 2 112.32 -23.21 -103.74
CA ALA A 2 111.83 -21.96 -104.29
C ALA A 2 110.66 -21.33 -103.46
N LEU A 3 110.51 -20.03 -103.67
CA LEU A 3 109.60 -19.09 -103.01
C LEU A 3 108.37 -18.79 -103.88
N SER A 4 107.37 -18.19 -103.20
CA SER A 4 106.42 -17.17 -103.70
C SER A 4 105.05 -17.67 -104.19
N TYR A 5 103.90 -17.01 -103.96
CA TYR A 5 103.57 -15.62 -103.58
C TYR A 5 102.26 -15.58 -102.75
N PHE A 6 102.13 -14.54 -101.92
CA PHE A 6 100.92 -14.12 -101.20
C PHE A 6 99.81 -13.60 -102.13
N ASN A 7 98.55 -13.77 -101.73
CA ASN A 7 97.55 -12.72 -101.88
C ASN A 7 96.50 -12.81 -100.75
N GLU A 8 96.66 -11.97 -99.73
CA GLU A 8 95.62 -11.65 -98.73
C GLU A 8 94.86 -10.42 -99.24
N SER A 9 93.55 -10.54 -99.51
CA SER A 9 92.56 -9.44 -99.48
C SER A 9 91.17 -9.94 -99.91
N GLU A 10 90.51 -10.78 -99.11
CA GLU A 10 89.04 -10.89 -99.18
C GLU A 10 88.47 -11.23 -97.80
N ALA A 11 87.70 -10.30 -97.22
CA ALA A 11 86.96 -10.55 -95.99
C ALA A 11 85.85 -11.57 -96.27
N PRO A 12 85.75 -12.68 -95.52
CA PRO A 12 84.68 -13.66 -95.72
C PRO A 12 83.31 -13.00 -95.55
N ARG A 13 82.53 -12.97 -96.64
CA ARG A 13 81.19 -12.38 -96.71
C ARG A 13 80.06 -13.30 -96.22
N ASP A 14 80.38 -14.27 -95.37
CA ASP A 14 79.37 -15.19 -94.83
C ASP A 14 79.04 -14.87 -93.37
N PHE A 15 78.12 -13.91 -93.19
CA PHE A 15 77.30 -13.90 -91.99
C PHE A 15 76.42 -15.15 -92.03
N ARG A 16 76.76 -16.18 -91.24
CA ARG A 16 75.82 -17.28 -90.95
C ARG A 16 74.67 -16.75 -90.09
N VAL A 17 73.68 -16.19 -90.74
CA VAL A 17 72.35 -15.99 -90.18
C VAL A 17 71.68 -17.35 -90.18
N SER A 18 71.83 -18.12 -89.10
CA SER A 18 71.06 -19.36 -88.90
C SER A 18 69.63 -19.01 -88.53
N SER A 19 68.83 -18.75 -89.56
CA SER A 19 67.39 -19.01 -89.54
C SER A 19 67.19 -20.51 -89.72
N THR A 20 66.83 -21.22 -88.66
CA THR A 20 66.35 -22.61 -88.75
C THR A 20 64.98 -22.69 -88.10
N GLU A 21 63.98 -22.90 -88.95
CA GLU A 21 62.72 -23.51 -88.56
C GLU A 21 62.96 -24.94 -88.08
N SER A 22 62.13 -25.36 -87.11
CA SER A 22 61.96 -26.70 -86.54
C SER A 22 63.22 -27.46 -86.07
N ASP A 23 63.60 -27.23 -84.82
CA ASP A 23 63.99 -28.32 -83.93
C ASP A 23 63.74 -27.93 -82.47
N GLY A 24 63.53 -28.89 -81.58
CA GLY A 24 63.09 -28.65 -80.20
C GLY A 24 64.13 -27.94 -79.33
N HIS A 25 64.27 -26.61 -79.44
CA HIS A 25 65.15 -25.81 -78.59
C HIS A 25 64.53 -25.59 -77.20
N TYR A 26 64.68 -26.60 -76.36
CA TYR A 26 64.47 -26.56 -74.93
C TYR A 26 65.37 -25.49 -74.28
N LYS A 27 64.82 -24.30 -73.99
CA LYS A 27 65.55 -23.27 -73.24
C LYS A 27 65.54 -23.60 -71.74
N LYS A 28 66.67 -23.42 -71.05
CA LYS A 28 66.74 -23.54 -69.58
C LYS A 28 66.21 -22.26 -68.96
N CYS A 29 65.31 -22.38 -67.98
CA CYS A 29 64.84 -21.24 -67.22
C CYS A 29 65.98 -20.66 -66.37
N LEU A 30 66.30 -19.38 -66.52
CA LEU A 30 67.39 -18.75 -65.74
C LEU A 30 67.07 -18.58 -64.25
N LEU A 31 65.81 -18.78 -63.83
CA LEU A 31 65.38 -18.64 -62.44
C LEU A 31 65.32 -19.96 -61.68
N CYS A 32 64.97 -21.07 -62.35
CA CYS A 32 64.82 -22.37 -61.70
C CYS A 32 65.58 -23.50 -62.39
N TYR A 33 66.36 -23.19 -63.43
CA TYR A 33 67.20 -24.11 -64.23
C TYR A 33 66.49 -25.32 -64.85
N THR A 34 65.18 -25.44 -64.65
CA THR A 34 64.35 -26.44 -65.33
C THR A 34 64.25 -26.13 -66.82
N VAL A 35 64.33 -27.18 -67.62
CA VAL A 35 64.10 -27.12 -69.05
C VAL A 35 62.59 -26.97 -69.28
N LYS A 36 62.18 -25.87 -69.93
CA LYS A 36 60.77 -25.63 -70.26
C LYS A 36 60.58 -25.60 -71.77
N LYS A 37 59.47 -26.17 -72.23
CA LYS A 37 59.13 -26.24 -73.66
C LYS A 37 58.69 -24.89 -74.22
N ASN A 38 58.06 -24.05 -73.39
CA ASN A 38 57.46 -22.79 -73.83
C ASN A 38 58.11 -21.60 -73.10
N PHE A 39 58.72 -20.69 -73.86
CA PHE A 39 59.13 -19.36 -73.38
C PHE A 39 58.40 -18.29 -74.19
N TYR A 40 57.90 -17.28 -73.49
CA TYR A 40 57.13 -16.19 -74.07
C TYR A 40 57.97 -14.91 -74.00
N CYS A 41 57.97 -14.11 -75.07
CA CYS A 41 58.58 -12.79 -75.05
C CYS A 41 57.74 -11.81 -74.19
N PRO A 42 58.30 -10.65 -73.79
CA PRO A 42 57.57 -9.65 -73.01
C PRO A 42 56.25 -9.22 -73.66
N ASP A 43 56.20 -9.14 -74.99
CA ASP A 43 54.98 -8.79 -75.73
C ASP A 43 53.90 -9.87 -75.62
N CYS A 44 54.26 -11.15 -75.74
CA CYS A 44 53.33 -12.25 -75.54
C CYS A 44 52.80 -12.30 -74.09
N VAL A 45 53.62 -11.95 -73.09
CA VAL A 45 53.18 -11.85 -71.70
C VAL A 45 52.21 -10.69 -71.52
N ARG A 46 52.56 -9.49 -72.02
CA ARG A 46 51.69 -8.29 -71.95
C ARG A 46 50.36 -8.49 -72.67
N ALA A 47 50.38 -9.13 -73.84
CA ALA A 47 49.19 -9.43 -74.61
C ALA A 47 48.38 -10.63 -74.06
N GLY A 48 48.87 -11.32 -73.02
CA GLY A 48 48.21 -12.51 -72.46
C GLY A 48 48.25 -13.74 -73.37
N ASN A 49 49.14 -13.76 -74.37
CA ASN A 49 49.37 -14.84 -75.33
C ASN A 49 50.32 -15.92 -74.78
N PHE A 50 50.02 -16.41 -73.58
CA PHE A 50 50.77 -17.48 -72.94
C PHE A 50 49.84 -18.51 -72.31
N VAL A 51 50.33 -19.74 -72.15
CA VAL A 51 49.62 -20.82 -71.46
C VAL A 51 50.39 -21.26 -70.23
N HIS A 52 49.69 -21.90 -69.29
CA HIS A 52 50.32 -22.40 -68.07
C HIS A 52 51.33 -23.50 -68.41
N SER A 53 52.49 -23.51 -67.73
CA SER A 53 53.58 -24.42 -68.09
C SER A 53 53.25 -25.91 -67.93
N SER A 54 52.25 -26.26 -67.10
CA SER A 54 51.75 -27.64 -66.95
C SER A 54 50.61 -28.01 -67.90
N MET A 55 50.07 -27.07 -68.68
CA MET A 55 48.96 -27.31 -69.61
C MET A 55 49.18 -26.61 -70.96
N PRO A 56 50.04 -27.18 -71.83
CA PRO A 56 50.43 -26.57 -73.11
C PRO A 56 49.28 -26.42 -74.10
N TYR A 57 48.20 -27.19 -73.95
CA TYR A 57 47.02 -27.19 -74.82
C TYR A 57 45.81 -26.47 -74.20
N ALA A 58 45.99 -25.79 -73.06
CA ALA A 58 44.91 -25.00 -72.46
C ALA A 58 44.74 -23.64 -73.16
N ASP A 59 43.59 -23.01 -72.94
CA ASP A 59 43.34 -21.63 -73.37
C ASP A 59 44.47 -20.68 -72.94
N ARG A 60 44.74 -19.69 -73.78
CA ARG A 60 45.65 -18.60 -73.45
C ARG A 60 45.08 -17.75 -72.32
N TYR A 61 45.95 -17.07 -71.58
CA TYR A 61 45.52 -16.20 -70.49
C TYR A 61 44.49 -15.15 -70.94
N ALA A 62 44.71 -14.50 -72.09
CA ALA A 62 43.76 -13.54 -72.67
C ALA A 62 42.39 -14.15 -72.95
N GLU A 63 42.34 -15.39 -73.45
CA GLU A 63 41.09 -16.13 -73.71
C GLU A 63 40.36 -16.45 -72.40
N LYS A 64 41.10 -16.89 -71.36
CA LYS A 64 40.53 -17.14 -70.03
C LYS A 64 39.95 -15.86 -69.40
N GLN A 65 40.65 -14.75 -69.53
CA GLN A 65 40.14 -13.44 -69.08
C GLN A 65 38.85 -13.07 -69.83
N GLY A 66 38.83 -13.25 -71.16
CA GLY A 66 37.63 -13.05 -71.97
C GLY A 66 36.46 -13.93 -71.55
N LYS A 67 36.69 -15.22 -71.31
CA LYS A 67 35.68 -16.16 -70.79
C LYS A 67 35.17 -15.73 -69.41
N LEU A 68 36.06 -15.33 -68.50
CA LEU A 68 35.68 -14.84 -67.16
C LEU A 68 34.78 -13.60 -67.23
N LEU A 69 35.13 -12.61 -68.07
CA LEU A 69 34.32 -11.42 -68.26
C LEU A 69 32.92 -11.77 -68.80
N ARG A 70 32.83 -12.67 -69.79
CA ARG A 70 31.53 -13.15 -70.31
C ARG A 70 30.69 -13.81 -69.22
N VAL A 71 31.30 -14.67 -68.38
CA VAL A 71 30.60 -15.31 -67.27
C VAL A 71 30.12 -14.29 -66.24
N LYS A 72 30.93 -13.27 -65.90
CA LYS A 72 30.52 -12.19 -64.98
C LYS A 72 29.34 -11.38 -65.51
N VAL A 73 29.38 -11.00 -66.79
CA VAL A 73 28.29 -10.29 -67.45
C VAL A 73 27.02 -11.14 -67.49
N ASN A 74 27.14 -12.41 -67.88
CA ASN A 74 26.00 -13.33 -67.92
C ASN A 74 25.39 -13.55 -66.53
N ARG A 75 26.23 -13.72 -65.49
CA ARG A 75 25.76 -13.83 -64.10
C ARG A 75 24.96 -12.59 -63.69
N LYS A 76 25.48 -11.39 -63.98
CA LYS A 76 24.77 -10.14 -63.68
C LYS A 76 23.44 -10.07 -64.41
N HIS A 77 23.43 -10.36 -65.71
CA HIS A 77 22.21 -10.38 -66.52
C HIS A 77 21.13 -11.31 -65.94
N VAL A 78 21.53 -12.53 -65.53
CA VAL A 78 20.60 -13.48 -64.90
C VAL A 78 20.06 -12.93 -63.57
N LEU A 79 20.92 -12.34 -62.73
CA LEU A 79 20.47 -11.73 -61.45
C LEU A 79 19.49 -10.58 -61.68
N ASP A 80 19.80 -9.65 -62.57
CA ASP A 80 18.93 -8.51 -62.89
C ASP A 80 17.57 -9.00 -63.44
N GLN A 81 17.58 -10.08 -64.24
CA GLN A 81 16.36 -10.70 -64.74
C GLN A 81 15.55 -11.36 -63.61
N CYS A 82 16.19 -12.08 -62.69
CA CYS A 82 15.53 -12.67 -61.52
C CYS A 82 14.92 -11.59 -60.62
N GLU A 83 15.65 -10.52 -60.33
CA GLU A 83 15.14 -9.39 -59.54
C GLU A 83 13.90 -8.77 -60.18
N ARG A 84 13.95 -8.51 -61.49
CA ARG A 84 12.80 -7.96 -62.23
C ARG A 84 11.58 -8.87 -62.18
N LEU A 85 11.77 -10.19 -62.34
CA LEU A 85 10.67 -11.16 -62.28
C LEU A 85 10.08 -11.29 -60.87
N LEU A 86 10.91 -11.17 -59.83
CA LEU A 86 10.49 -11.29 -58.43
C LEU A 86 9.94 -9.99 -57.83
N ALA A 87 10.31 -8.82 -58.37
CA ALA A 87 9.93 -7.50 -57.83
C ALA A 87 8.42 -7.35 -57.64
N ASN A 88 7.63 -7.77 -58.62
CA ASN A 88 6.17 -7.69 -58.54
C ASN A 88 5.59 -8.64 -57.48
N LYS A 89 6.17 -9.83 -57.32
CA LYS A 89 5.75 -10.77 -56.27
C LYS A 89 6.05 -10.17 -54.89
N LEU A 90 7.29 -9.70 -54.68
CA LEU A 90 7.71 -9.07 -53.42
C LEU A 90 6.81 -7.89 -53.07
N LYS A 91 6.55 -6.99 -54.02
CA LYS A 91 5.68 -5.84 -53.80
C LYS A 91 4.26 -6.26 -53.39
N ARG A 92 3.68 -7.28 -54.04
CA ARG A 92 2.36 -7.80 -53.66
C ARG A 92 2.39 -8.41 -52.26
N ASP A 93 3.40 -9.22 -51.94
CA ASP A 93 3.52 -9.86 -50.64
C ASP A 93 3.64 -8.80 -49.52
N THR A 94 4.46 -7.77 -49.73
CA THR A 94 4.57 -6.61 -48.83
C THR A 94 3.21 -5.95 -48.61
N LEU A 95 2.50 -5.57 -49.68
CA LEU A 95 1.18 -4.93 -49.58
C LEU A 95 0.15 -5.81 -48.86
N VAL A 96 0.15 -7.12 -49.12
CA VAL A 96 -0.75 -8.07 -48.43
C VAL A 96 -0.43 -8.13 -46.93
N THR A 97 0.85 -8.17 -46.56
CA THR A 97 1.25 -8.17 -45.15
C THR A 97 0.88 -6.85 -44.45
N GLU A 98 1.10 -5.70 -45.09
CA GLU A 98 0.72 -4.39 -44.56
C GLU A 98 -0.80 -4.26 -44.42
N ALA A 99 -1.57 -4.71 -45.41
CA ALA A 99 -3.03 -4.71 -45.36
C ALA A 99 -3.59 -5.67 -44.30
N LYS A 100 -2.89 -6.77 -43.99
CA LYS A 100 -3.24 -7.63 -42.86
C LYS A 100 -2.95 -6.93 -41.53
N GLN A 101 -1.74 -6.41 -41.36
CA GLN A 101 -1.35 -5.70 -40.15
C GLN A 101 -2.25 -4.50 -39.85
N SER A 102 -2.69 -3.75 -40.86
CA SER A 102 -3.61 -2.63 -40.68
C SER A 102 -4.99 -3.09 -40.23
N ARG A 103 -5.53 -4.19 -40.79
CA ARG A 103 -6.79 -4.79 -40.35
C ARG A 103 -6.70 -5.29 -38.90
N ASP A 104 -5.65 -6.02 -38.55
CA ASP A 104 -5.43 -6.52 -37.19
C ASP A 104 -5.36 -5.37 -36.18
N LYS A 105 -4.66 -4.27 -36.53
CA LYS A 105 -4.62 -3.05 -35.70
C LYS A 105 -6.01 -2.42 -35.53
N LEU A 106 -6.80 -2.35 -36.60
CA LEU A 106 -8.17 -1.80 -36.51
C LEU A 106 -9.08 -2.67 -35.63
N GLU A 107 -8.96 -3.99 -35.71
CA GLU A 107 -9.72 -4.90 -34.83
C GLU A 107 -9.35 -4.73 -33.37
N LEU A 108 -8.04 -4.67 -33.05
CA LEU A 108 -7.57 -4.41 -31.69
C LEU A 108 -8.09 -3.06 -31.16
N LEU A 109 -8.07 -2.01 -31.97
CA LEU A 109 -8.61 -0.70 -31.59
C LEU A 109 -10.12 -0.75 -31.34
N ARG A 110 -10.87 -1.48 -32.18
CA ARG A 110 -12.33 -1.67 -31.98
C ARG A 110 -12.62 -2.38 -30.66
N LEU A 111 -11.88 -3.45 -30.36
CA LEU A 111 -12.02 -4.18 -29.09
C LEU A 111 -11.68 -3.28 -27.89
N ALA A 112 -10.61 -2.50 -27.97
CA ALA A 112 -10.22 -1.56 -26.92
C ALA A 112 -11.30 -0.49 -26.69
N ILE A 113 -11.87 0.08 -27.77
CA ILE A 113 -12.98 1.04 -27.68
C ILE A 113 -14.21 0.39 -27.04
N GLN A 114 -14.58 -0.83 -27.44
CA GLN A 114 -15.72 -1.54 -26.88
C GLN A 114 -15.52 -1.83 -25.38
N GLN A 115 -14.33 -2.27 -24.99
CA GLN A 115 -13.99 -2.47 -23.57
C GLN A 115 -14.10 -1.16 -22.79
N ARG A 116 -13.54 -0.06 -23.31
CA ARG A 116 -13.59 1.25 -22.67
C ARG A 116 -15.03 1.73 -22.50
N ARG A 117 -15.89 1.53 -23.50
CA ARG A 117 -17.32 1.86 -23.42
C ARG A 117 -18.03 1.06 -22.33
N ARG A 118 -17.78 -0.25 -22.24
CA ARG A 118 -18.34 -1.10 -21.17
C ARG A 118 -17.92 -0.62 -19.78
N ASN A 119 -16.64 -0.31 -19.58
CA ASN A 119 -16.15 0.21 -18.29
C ASN A 119 -16.78 1.56 -17.93
N ILE A 120 -16.95 2.45 -18.92
CA ILE A 120 -17.62 3.74 -18.69
C ILE A 120 -19.07 3.52 -18.26
N GLU A 121 -19.79 2.60 -18.91
CA GLU A 121 -21.18 2.31 -18.59
C GLU A 121 -21.33 1.70 -17.19
N GLU A 122 -20.46 0.77 -16.82
CA GLU A 122 -20.39 0.22 -15.47
C GLU A 122 -20.17 1.32 -14.42
N LYS A 123 -19.19 2.19 -14.63
CA LYS A 123 -18.91 3.30 -13.71
C LYS A 123 -20.04 4.33 -13.65
N ARG A 124 -20.76 4.55 -14.74
CA ARG A 124 -21.97 5.40 -14.76
C ARG A 124 -23.10 4.79 -13.92
N ARG A 125 -23.28 3.47 -13.97
CA ARG A 125 -24.26 2.76 -13.13
C ARG A 125 -23.91 2.88 -11.65
N GLU A 126 -22.67 2.56 -11.26
CA GLU A 126 -22.19 2.75 -9.88
C GLU A 126 -22.39 4.19 -9.39
N LEU A 127 -22.06 5.18 -10.22
CA LEU A 127 -22.24 6.59 -9.87
C LEU A 127 -23.71 6.94 -9.64
N THR A 128 -24.61 6.37 -10.45
CA THR A 128 -26.05 6.58 -10.33
C THR A 128 -26.58 5.96 -9.04
N ASP A 129 -26.16 4.74 -8.71
CA ASP A 129 -26.55 4.05 -7.47
C ASP A 129 -26.08 4.81 -6.23
N LEU A 130 -24.82 5.28 -6.24
CA LEU A 130 -24.28 6.11 -5.15
C LEU A 130 -25.00 7.44 -5.01
N ARG A 131 -25.38 8.08 -6.12
CA ARG A 131 -26.18 9.32 -6.09
C ARG A 131 -27.56 9.06 -5.49
N ASN A 132 -28.22 7.97 -5.87
CA ASN A 132 -29.52 7.60 -5.32
C ASN A 132 -29.42 7.32 -3.82
N TYR A 133 -28.43 6.56 -3.40
CA TYR A 133 -28.16 6.28 -1.99
C TYR A 133 -27.91 7.56 -1.18
N ASN A 134 -27.05 8.46 -1.68
CA ASN A 134 -26.78 9.75 -1.03
C ASN A 134 -28.02 10.64 -0.98
N ASN A 135 -28.84 10.65 -2.02
CA ASN A 135 -30.11 11.39 -2.03
C ASN A 135 -31.07 10.84 -0.96
N GLU A 136 -31.19 9.52 -0.84
CA GLU A 136 -32.00 8.90 0.22
C GLU A 136 -31.52 9.29 1.61
N LEU A 137 -30.20 9.24 1.86
CA LEU A 137 -29.62 9.67 3.13
C LEU A 137 -29.91 11.14 3.40
N THR A 138 -29.76 12.00 2.38
CA THR A 138 -30.04 13.44 2.47
C THR A 138 -31.50 13.70 2.87
N ILE A 139 -32.45 12.90 2.36
CA ILE A 139 -33.87 13.00 2.73
C ILE A 139 -34.14 12.44 4.13
N LYS A 140 -33.48 11.35 4.53
CA LYS A 140 -33.69 10.68 5.83
C LYS A 140 -33.04 11.44 7.00
N LEU A 141 -31.88 12.06 6.79
CA LEU A 141 -31.08 12.70 7.84
C LEU A 141 -31.85 13.78 8.63
N PRO A 142 -32.61 14.71 8.01
CA PRO A 142 -33.41 15.68 8.75
C PRO A 142 -34.50 15.04 9.63
N ARG A 143 -35.03 13.88 9.25
CA ARG A 143 -36.04 13.15 10.05
C ARG A 143 -35.41 12.59 11.32
N TYR A 144 -34.22 11.99 11.19
CA TYR A 144 -33.46 11.53 12.36
C TYR A 144 -33.05 12.71 13.25
N GLN A 145 -32.59 13.82 12.67
CA GLN A 145 -32.24 15.02 13.42
C GLN A 145 -33.43 15.54 14.24
N LYS A 146 -34.62 15.61 13.64
CA LYS A 146 -35.86 16.00 14.34
C LYS A 146 -36.18 15.04 15.48
N ARG A 147 -36.08 13.73 15.26
CA ARG A 147 -36.35 12.71 16.28
C ARG A 147 -35.39 12.80 17.47
N VAL A 148 -34.10 12.91 17.19
CA VAL A 148 -33.05 13.07 18.21
C VAL A 148 -33.28 14.34 19.02
N THR A 149 -33.59 15.45 18.34
CA THR A 149 -33.88 16.73 19.01
C THR A 149 -35.12 16.63 19.90
N SER A 150 -36.18 15.96 19.44
CA SER A 150 -37.41 15.76 20.22
C SER A 150 -37.17 14.90 21.46
N LEU A 151 -36.41 13.80 21.32
CA LEU A 151 -36.05 12.94 22.43
C LEU A 151 -35.15 13.68 23.44
N GLY A 152 -34.18 14.46 22.95
CA GLY A 152 -33.33 15.29 23.80
C GLY A 152 -34.15 16.29 24.62
N LYS A 153 -35.10 17.00 23.99
CA LYS A 153 -36.03 17.90 24.69
C LYS A 153 -36.87 17.18 25.74
N HIS A 154 -37.39 16.00 25.42
CA HIS A 154 -38.19 15.23 26.38
C HIS A 154 -37.35 14.78 27.59
N ALA A 155 -36.15 14.26 27.34
CA ALA A 155 -35.23 13.86 28.40
C ALA A 155 -34.82 15.05 29.29
N GLU A 156 -34.62 16.23 28.70
CA GLU A 156 -34.34 17.47 29.42
C GLU A 156 -35.48 17.85 30.37
N VAL A 157 -36.72 17.84 29.87
CA VAL A 157 -37.92 18.14 30.67
C VAL A 157 -38.06 17.15 31.82
N GLN A 158 -37.91 15.85 31.55
CA GLN A 158 -37.99 14.82 32.58
C GLN A 158 -36.89 14.99 33.66
N ARG A 159 -35.68 15.39 33.26
CA ARG A 159 -34.60 15.69 34.21
C ARG A 159 -34.94 16.88 35.10
N MET A 160 -35.41 17.99 34.52
CA MET A 160 -35.83 19.16 35.30
C MET A 160 -37.00 18.84 36.25
N GLU A 161 -38.00 18.06 35.81
CA GLU A 161 -39.10 17.63 36.66
C GLU A 161 -38.63 16.78 37.84
N LEU A 162 -37.67 15.89 37.60
CA LEU A 162 -37.06 15.08 38.65
C LEU A 162 -36.28 15.95 39.65
N GLU A 163 -35.44 16.87 39.17
CA GLU A 163 -34.69 17.81 40.00
C GLU A 163 -35.63 18.66 40.87
N ASN A 164 -36.72 19.19 40.29
CA ASN A 164 -37.72 19.95 41.03
C ASN A 164 -38.40 19.12 42.12
N LYS A 165 -38.76 17.85 41.83
CA LYS A 165 -39.34 16.95 42.83
C LYS A 165 -38.35 16.63 43.95
N ILE A 166 -37.09 16.38 43.61
CA ILE A 166 -36.03 16.14 44.60
C ILE A 166 -35.92 17.37 45.52
N SER A 167 -35.78 18.59 44.97
CA SER A 167 -35.69 19.82 45.77
C SER A 167 -36.90 19.98 46.70
N MET A 168 -38.11 19.80 46.17
CA MET A 168 -39.34 19.92 46.95
C MET A 168 -39.39 18.91 48.11
N TYR A 169 -39.03 17.64 47.87
CA TYR A 169 -39.04 16.62 48.93
C TYR A 169 -37.94 16.83 49.95
N THR A 170 -36.76 17.32 49.54
CA THR A 170 -35.69 17.70 50.46
C THR A 170 -36.14 18.83 51.38
N GLU A 171 -36.73 19.90 50.82
CA GLU A 171 -37.27 21.02 51.61
C GLU A 171 -38.34 20.58 52.61
N GLN A 172 -39.28 19.72 52.20
CA GLN A 172 -40.30 19.17 53.10
C GLN A 172 -39.69 18.33 54.23
N THR A 173 -38.68 17.52 53.90
CA THR A 173 -37.97 16.68 54.87
C THR A 173 -37.24 17.54 55.90
N ASP A 174 -36.58 18.61 55.45
CA ASP A 174 -35.87 19.56 56.32
C ASP A 174 -36.83 20.34 57.23
N ALA A 175 -37.96 20.80 56.69
CA ALA A 175 -39.01 21.47 57.46
C ALA A 175 -39.60 20.54 58.53
N LEU A 176 -39.89 19.29 58.18
CA LEU A 176 -40.41 18.29 59.12
C LEU A 176 -39.38 17.95 60.20
N ALA A 177 -38.10 17.80 59.82
CA ALA A 177 -37.02 17.57 60.76
C ALA A 177 -36.84 18.77 61.73
N ALA A 178 -36.92 20.00 61.23
CA ALA A 178 -36.89 21.21 62.04
C ALA A 178 -38.08 21.27 63.02
N LEU A 179 -39.28 20.93 62.56
CA LEU A 179 -40.48 20.86 63.42
C LEU A 179 -40.34 19.80 64.50
N ARG A 180 -39.90 18.58 64.15
CA ARG A 180 -39.61 17.50 65.11
C ARG A 180 -38.61 17.95 66.16
N ARG A 181 -37.48 18.53 65.75
CA ARG A 181 -36.46 19.09 66.65
C ARG A 181 -37.02 20.19 67.55
N SER A 182 -37.91 21.04 67.03
CA SER A 182 -38.58 22.09 67.83
C SER A 182 -39.51 21.50 68.88
N ARG A 183 -40.36 20.54 68.49
CA ARG A 183 -41.30 19.87 69.41
C ARG A 183 -40.59 19.05 70.48
N ILE A 184 -39.54 18.31 70.12
CA ILE A 184 -38.70 17.58 71.08
C ILE A 184 -38.14 18.58 72.11
N ARG A 185 -37.55 19.70 71.65
CA ARG A 185 -37.04 20.74 72.57
C ARG A 185 -38.12 21.32 73.48
N GLN A 186 -39.34 21.55 72.98
CA GLN A 186 -40.47 22.00 73.81
C GLN A 186 -40.84 20.95 74.87
N LEU A 187 -40.95 19.67 74.49
CA LEU A 187 -41.26 18.58 75.40
C LEU A 187 -40.18 18.43 76.49
N THR A 188 -38.91 18.41 76.11
CA THR A 188 -37.78 18.35 77.03
C THR A 188 -37.72 19.57 77.94
N LYS A 189 -38.09 20.77 77.47
CA LYS A 189 -38.03 21.98 78.31
C LYS A 189 -39.18 22.08 79.32
N TYR A 190 -40.40 21.74 78.90
CA TYR A 190 -41.60 22.07 79.67
C TYR A 190 -42.29 20.87 80.34
N ILE A 191 -42.17 19.67 79.77
CA ILE A 191 -42.84 18.46 80.30
C ILE A 191 -41.84 17.55 81.00
N PHE A 192 -40.68 17.36 80.38
CA PHE A 192 -39.62 16.48 80.86
C PHE A 192 -38.32 17.25 81.08
N PRO A 193 -38.29 18.27 81.98
CA PRO A 193 -37.06 19.00 82.27
C PRO A 193 -36.02 18.02 82.80
N VAL A 194 -35.02 17.74 81.98
CA VAL A 194 -33.90 16.87 82.34
C VAL A 194 -32.86 17.73 83.03
N TYR A 195 -32.69 17.52 84.33
CA TYR A 195 -31.63 18.15 85.11
C TYR A 195 -30.46 17.18 85.19
N ILE A 196 -29.25 17.68 84.89
CA ILE A 196 -28.02 16.93 85.09
C ILE A 196 -27.63 17.13 86.55
N THR A 197 -27.77 16.08 87.36
CA THR A 197 -27.14 16.00 88.67
C THR A 197 -25.77 15.38 88.48
N TYR A 198 -24.72 16.11 88.85
CA TYR A 198 -23.39 15.52 89.01
C TYR A 198 -23.39 14.84 90.39
N ASP A 199 -23.09 13.55 90.44
CA ASP A 199 -22.91 12.87 91.72
C ASP A 199 -21.68 13.47 92.44
N THR A 200 -21.95 14.21 93.50
CA THR A 200 -20.96 14.58 94.52
C THR A 200 -20.73 13.37 95.41
N SER A 201 -20.08 12.33 94.89
CA SER A 201 -19.83 11.09 95.62
C SER A 201 -18.56 10.36 95.17
N GLU A 202 -17.42 11.04 95.04
CA GLU A 202 -16.13 10.39 95.26
C GLU A 202 -15.26 11.26 96.17
N SER A 203 -15.00 10.70 97.36
CA SER A 203 -14.06 11.18 98.35
C SER A 203 -12.66 11.22 97.76
N ILE A 204 -12.02 12.37 97.91
CA ILE A 204 -10.56 12.51 97.93
C ILE A 204 -9.98 11.57 98.99
N GLU A 205 -8.86 10.89 98.67
CA GLU A 205 -8.18 9.74 99.34
C GLU A 205 -8.44 8.46 98.52
N ASP A 206 -7.55 7.98 97.64
CA ASP A 206 -6.09 7.88 97.71
C ASP A 206 -5.45 8.00 96.31
N MET A 207 -4.33 8.72 96.24
CA MET A 207 -3.42 8.64 95.10
C MET A 207 -2.48 7.45 95.28
N GLU A 208 -2.47 6.50 94.34
CA GLU A 208 -1.20 5.86 93.95
C GLU A 208 -1.22 5.36 92.51
N PHE A 209 -0.17 5.74 91.79
CA PHE A 209 0.15 5.36 90.42
C PHE A 209 0.83 3.99 90.41
N ILE A 210 0.22 3.00 89.76
CA ILE A 210 0.87 1.75 89.32
C ILE A 210 0.39 1.46 87.90
N GLY A 211 1.34 1.14 87.03
CA GLY A 211 1.16 1.08 85.59
C GLY A 211 0.54 -0.20 85.04
N GLU A 212 0.28 -0.09 83.73
CA GLU A 212 0.17 -1.13 82.70
C GLU A 212 -0.96 -2.18 82.82
N ASP A 213 -1.88 -2.05 81.86
CA ASP A 213 -2.83 -3.04 81.33
C ASP A 213 -3.89 -3.65 82.26
N THR A 214 -5.05 -3.00 82.33
CA THR A 214 -6.36 -3.69 82.30
C THR A 214 -7.48 -2.76 81.83
N GLU A 215 -8.22 -3.25 80.82
CA GLU A 215 -9.55 -2.88 80.33
C GLU A 215 -10.18 -1.57 80.86
N GLU A 216 -10.13 -0.51 80.04
CA GLU A 216 -10.85 0.75 80.25
C GLU A 216 -12.36 0.49 80.39
N GLU A 217 -12.83 0.55 81.62
CA GLU A 217 -14.23 0.67 81.97
C GLU A 217 -14.77 1.95 81.30
N PRO A 218 -15.84 1.88 80.47
CA PRO A 218 -16.31 3.04 79.74
C PRO A 218 -16.81 4.11 80.72
N PRO A 219 -16.51 5.41 80.49
CA PRO A 219 -16.90 6.47 81.40
C PRO A 219 -18.41 6.40 81.66
N HIS A 220 -18.77 6.32 82.94
CA HIS A 220 -20.15 6.21 83.41
C HIS A 220 -21.00 7.28 82.73
N ARG A 221 -21.93 6.84 81.87
CA ARG A 221 -22.85 7.75 81.17
C ARG A 221 -23.62 8.53 82.22
N PRO A 222 -23.70 9.88 82.13
CA PRO A 222 -24.53 10.66 83.04
C PRO A 222 -25.97 10.14 82.95
N GLN A 223 -26.48 9.65 84.09
CA GLN A 223 -27.80 9.07 84.18
C GLN A 223 -28.84 10.19 84.14
N LEU A 224 -29.61 10.27 83.05
CA LEU A 224 -30.65 11.29 82.88
C LEU A 224 -31.93 10.85 83.59
N HIS A 225 -32.28 11.49 84.69
CA HIS A 225 -33.53 11.24 85.42
C HIS A 225 -34.62 12.26 85.01
N ILE A 226 -35.80 11.76 84.67
CA ILE A 226 -36.99 12.60 84.49
C ILE A 226 -37.62 12.78 85.87
N VAL A 227 -37.40 13.93 86.50
CA VAL A 227 -38.01 14.26 87.80
C VAL A 227 -39.33 14.97 87.54
N ALA A 228 -40.45 14.25 87.70
CA ALA A 228 -41.75 14.89 87.89
C ALA A 228 -41.78 15.43 89.33
N PRO A 229 -41.90 16.75 89.58
CA PRO A 229 -41.75 17.34 90.92
C PRO A 229 -42.73 16.82 91.99
N TRP A 230 -43.77 16.10 91.58
CA TRP A 230 -44.84 15.58 92.45
C TRP A 230 -44.76 14.06 92.68
N ILE A 231 -43.71 13.38 92.21
CA ILE A 231 -43.53 11.94 92.44
C ILE A 231 -42.29 11.76 93.32
N HIS A 232 -42.53 11.34 94.57
CA HIS A 232 -41.46 11.03 95.51
C HIS A 232 -40.63 9.85 95.00
N THR A 233 -39.31 10.00 95.01
CA THR A 233 -38.32 9.03 94.52
C THR A 233 -38.15 7.82 95.42
N ASP A 234 -38.79 7.82 96.61
CA ASP A 234 -38.59 6.83 97.67
C ASP A 234 -39.48 5.59 97.50
N GLY A 235 -40.11 5.42 96.34
CA GLY A 235 -40.98 4.28 96.04
C GLY A 235 -42.34 4.28 96.75
N ASP A 236 -42.70 5.38 97.42
CA ASP A 236 -44.00 5.53 98.07
C ASP A 236 -45.07 6.06 97.08
N PHE A 237 -45.86 5.14 96.53
CA PHE A 237 -46.94 5.44 95.58
C PHE A 237 -48.31 5.68 96.23
N SER A 238 -48.36 5.89 97.56
CA SER A 238 -49.61 6.08 98.30
C SER A 238 -50.43 7.29 97.83
N GLN A 239 -49.78 8.39 97.42
CA GLN A 239 -50.46 9.53 96.79
C GLN A 239 -51.11 9.17 95.45
N VAL A 240 -50.46 8.37 94.59
CA VAL A 240 -51.01 7.98 93.28
C VAL A 240 -52.26 7.09 93.45
N GLN A 241 -52.31 6.27 94.52
CA GLN A 241 -53.50 5.49 94.84
C GLN A 241 -54.67 6.34 95.38
N ALA A 242 -54.38 7.41 96.13
CA ALA A 242 -55.41 8.33 96.62
C ALA A 242 -56.11 9.09 95.48
N TRP A 243 -55.38 9.47 94.42
CA TRP A 243 -55.93 10.16 93.26
C TRP A 243 -56.82 9.24 92.41
N ARG A 244 -56.52 7.94 92.33
CA ARG A 244 -57.42 6.95 91.71
C ARG A 244 -58.77 6.85 92.43
N LYS A 245 -58.79 6.92 93.77
CA LYS A 245 -60.05 6.96 94.53
C LYS A 245 -60.81 8.27 94.33
N PHE A 246 -60.12 9.41 94.28
CA PHE A 246 -60.77 10.72 94.09
C PHE A 246 -61.41 10.83 92.70
N ILE A 247 -60.70 10.41 91.64
CA ILE A 247 -61.20 10.45 90.25
C ILE A 247 -62.40 9.50 90.05
N LEU A 248 -62.39 8.31 90.66
CA LEU A 248 -63.54 7.38 90.60
C LEU A 248 -64.78 7.88 91.34
N ILE A 249 -64.62 8.71 92.38
CA ILE A 249 -65.75 9.28 93.14
C ILE A 249 -66.34 10.48 92.37
N THR A 250 -65.51 11.35 91.77
CA THR A 250 -66.01 12.49 90.99
C THR A 250 -66.65 12.13 89.65
N LEU A 251 -66.26 11.01 89.01
CA LEU A 251 -66.90 10.54 87.77
C LEU A 251 -68.24 9.80 88.00
N ARG A 252 -68.58 9.45 89.24
CA ARG A 252 -69.88 8.85 89.61
C ARG A 252 -70.94 9.87 90.07
N SER A 253 -70.57 11.13 90.22
CA SER A 253 -71.47 12.24 90.57
C SER A 253 -71.80 13.16 89.39
N TYR A 254 -71.34 12.82 88.17
CA TYR A 254 -71.63 13.53 86.92
C TYR A 254 -72.20 12.60 85.83
N LEU A 255 -72.89 11.52 86.24
CA LEU A 255 -73.78 10.69 85.43
C LEU A 255 -75.14 10.59 86.12
#